data_AF-A0A533ZSY8-F1
#
_entry.id   AF-A0A533ZSY8-F1
#
_cell.length_a   1.000
_cell.length_b   1.000
_cell.length_c   1.000
_cell.angle_alpha   90.00
_cell.angle_beta   90.00
_cell.angle_gamma   90.00
#
_symmetry.space_group_name_H-M   'P 1'
#
loop_
_entity.id
_entity.type
_entity.pdbx_description
1 polymer ?
#
loop_
_entity_poly.entity_id
_entity_poly.type
_entity_poly.pdbx_seq_one_letter_code
_entity_poly.pdbx_strand_id
1 'polypeptide(L)' 'MTVLAIMLGLVPALWSRGAGASVMKRIAAPMVGGMVTSTVLTLVVIPVIYFLWRSWELRRTQ' A
#
# COMPACT_ATOMS: atom_id res chain seq x y z
N MET A 1 -0.27 -0.20 -11.83
CA MET A 1 -1.52 -0.83 -12.31
C MET A 1 -2.23 -1.63 -11.21
N THR A 2 -1.50 -2.45 -10.44
CA THR A 2 -2.07 -3.31 -9.38
C THR A 2 -2.86 -2.55 -8.30
N VAL A 3 -2.26 -1.54 -7.67
CA VAL A 3 -2.92 -0.77 -6.58
C VAL A 3 -4.21 -0.11 -7.07
N LEU A 4 -4.20 0.45 -8.29
CA LEU A 4 -5.36 1.10 -8.89
C LEU A 4 -6.49 0.10 -9.16
N ALA A 5 -6.17 -1.07 -9.73
CA ALA A 5 -7.17 -2.11 -9.99
C ALA A 5 -7.87 -2.55 -8.70
N ILE A 6 -7.09 -2.73 -7.63
CA ILE A 6 -7.64 -3.17 -6.34
C ILE A 6 -8.47 -2.06 -5.68
N MET A 7 -7.97 -0.82 -5.70
CA MET A 7 -8.72 0.36 -5.22
C MET A 7 -10.07 0.52 -5.93
N LEU A 8 -10.07 0.45 -7.26
CA LEU A 8 -11.29 0.59 -8.07
C LEU A 8 -12.29 -0.55 -7.82
N GLY A 9 -11.83 -1.76 -7.47
CA GLY A 9 -12.70 -2.88 -7.11
C GLY A 9 -13.28 -2.81 -5.69
N LEU A 10 -12.49 -2.37 -4.71
CA LEU A 10 -12.87 -2.41 -3.29
C LEU A 10 -13.50 -1.12 -2.77
N VAL A 11 -13.10 0.05 -3.28
CA VAL A 11 -13.64 1.34 -2.82
C VAL A 11 -15.16 1.42 -3.04
N PRO A 12 -15.73 1.06 -4.20
CA PRO A 12 -17.18 1.06 -4.38
C PRO A 12 -17.89 0.00 -3.53
N ALA A 13 -17.23 -1.15 -3.30
CA ALA A 13 -17.77 -2.21 -2.44
C ALA A 13 -17.97 -1.73 -0.99
N LEU A 14 -17.18 -0.75 -0.53
CA LEU A 14 -17.36 -0.09 0.76
C LEU A 14 -18.64 0.75 0.87
N TRP A 15 -19.24 1.18 -0.24
CA TRP A 15 -20.52 1.92 -0.24
C TRP A 15 -21.76 1.03 -0.38
N SER A 16 -21.60 -0.27 -0.65
CA SER A 16 -22.72 -1.20 -0.75
C SER A 16 -23.52 -1.28 0.56
N ARG A 17 -24.86 -1.32 0.44
CA ARG A 17 -25.84 -1.35 1.56
C ARG A 17 -26.77 -2.58 1.54
N GLY A 18 -26.35 -3.67 0.90
CA GLY A 18 -27.12 -4.93 0.84
C GLY A 18 -26.83 -5.91 2.00
N ALA A 19 -27.54 -7.05 2.01
CA ALA A 19 -27.23 -8.16 2.91
C ALA A 19 -25.77 -8.63 2.72
N GLY A 20 -25.04 -8.86 3.80
CA GLY A 20 -23.61 -9.22 3.77
C GLY A 20 -22.64 -8.04 3.60
N ALA A 21 -23.12 -6.80 3.39
CA ALA A 21 -22.25 -5.63 3.25
C ALA A 21 -21.43 -5.33 4.52
N SER A 22 -21.97 -5.63 5.71
CA SER A 22 -21.24 -5.47 6.97
C SER A 22 -19.99 -6.36 7.06
N VAL A 23 -20.06 -7.57 6.51
CA VAL A 23 -18.93 -8.51 6.44
C VAL A 23 -17.94 -8.05 5.37
N MET A 24 -18.44 -7.70 4.19
CA MET A 24 -17.61 -7.23 3.08
C MET A 24 -16.78 -5.99 3.46
N LYS A 25 -17.39 -5.01 4.15
CA LYS A 25 -16.69 -3.81 4.61
C LYS A 25 -15.58 -4.11 5.61
N ARG A 26 -15.76 -5.09 6.51
CA ARG A 26 -14.73 -5.48 7.49
C ARG A 26 -13.50 -6.09 6.86
N ILE A 27 -13.65 -6.74 5.70
CA ILE A 27 -12.52 -7.31 4.94
C ILE A 27 -11.90 -6.23 4.05
N ALA A 28 -12.73 -5.47 3.34
CA ALA A 28 -12.29 -4.49 2.36
C ALA A 28 -11.58 -3.28 2.98
N ALA A 29 -12.06 -2.78 4.13
CA ALA A 29 -11.51 -1.58 4.77
C ALA A 29 -10.02 -1.73 5.16
N PRO A 30 -9.59 -2.78 5.90
CA PRO A 30 -8.17 -2.95 6.22
C PRO A 30 -7.32 -3.25 4.98
N MET A 31 -7.86 -3.93 3.96
CA MET A 31 -7.13 -4.16 2.71
C MET A 31 -6.81 -2.85 1.99
N VAL A 32 -7.79 -1.97 1.83
CA VAL A 32 -7.60 -0.64 1.20
C VAL A 32 -6.57 0.17 1.98
N GLY A 33 -6.72 0.26 3.30
CA GLY A 33 -5.76 0.96 4.15
C GLY A 33 -4.34 0.38 4.08
N GLY A 34 -4.23 -0.94 4.14
CA GLY A 34 -2.95 -1.65 4.03
C GLY A 34 -2.25 -1.40 2.70
N MET A 35 -2.99 -1.42 1.59
CA MET A 35 -2.40 -1.12 0.28
C MET A 35 -1.90 0.31 0.14
N VAL A 36 -2.60 1.31 0.68
CA VAL A 36 -2.10 2.69 0.68
C VAL A 36 -0.77 2.75 1.41
N THR A 37 -0.74 2.23 2.64
CA THR A 37 0.44 2.28 3.49
C THR A 37 1.61 1.51 2.87
N SER A 38 1.39 0.29 2.37
CA SER A 38 2.43 -0.50 1.70
C SER A 38 2.95 0.15 0.43
N THR A 39 2.08 0.81 -0.35
CA THR A 39 2.50 1.54 -1.56
C THR A 39 3.42 2.69 -1.21
N VAL A 40 3.06 3.49 -0.21
CA VAL A 40 3.91 4.60 0.29
C VAL A 40 5.23 4.05 0.83
N LEU A 41 5.18 2.99 1.64
CA LEU A 41 6.38 2.35 2.19
C LEU A 41 7.30 1.86 1.06
N THR A 42 6.75 1.23 0.03
CA THR A 42 7.53 0.65 -1.06
C THR A 42 8.12 1.72 -1.98
N LEU A 43 7.33 2.73 -2.35
CA LEU A 43 7.77 3.77 -3.27
C LEU A 43 8.66 4.84 -2.63
N VAL A 44 8.58 5.02 -1.31
CA VAL A 44 9.34 6.08 -0.60
C VAL A 44 10.36 5.47 0.35
N VAL A 45 9.96 4.58 1.24
CA VAL A 45 10.85 4.09 2.32
C VAL A 45 11.94 3.18 1.78
N ILE A 46 11.61 2.25 0.87
CA ILE A 46 12.62 1.39 0.24
C ILE A 46 13.72 2.18 -0.49
N PRO A 47 13.41 3.12 -1.40
CA PRO A 47 14.46 3.87 -2.09
C PRO A 47 15.27 4.77 -1.15
N VAL A 48 14.65 5.35 -0.11
CA VAL A 48 15.38 6.13 0.90
C VAL A 48 16.39 5.26 1.64
N ILE A 49 15.98 4.07 2.10
CA ILE A 49 16.88 3.11 2.75
C ILE A 49 17.98 2.66 1.79
N TYR A 50 17.63 2.37 0.54
CA TYR A 50 18.61 1.96 -0.47
C TYR A 50 19.64 3.06 -0.74
N PHE A 51 19.21 4.30 -0.92
CA PHE A 51 20.11 5.44 -1.12
C PHE A 51 21.02 5.65 0.08
N LEU A 52 20.48 5.56 1.30
CA LEU A 52 21.26 5.68 2.52
C LEU A 52 22.32 4.57 2.57
N TRP A 53 21.94 3.30 2.41
CA TRP A 53 22.90 2.19 2.42
C TRP A 53 23.98 2.35 1.33
N ARG A 54 23.59 2.67 0.10
CA ARG A 54 24.50 2.91 -1.02
C ARG A 54 25.49 4.04 -0.74
N SER A 55 25.01 5.14 -0.15
CA SER A 55 25.87 6.29 0.21
C SER A 55 26.88 5.94 1.32
N TRP A 56 26.51 5.07 2.26
CA TRP A 56 27.42 4.58 3.30
C TRP A 56 28.46 3.61 2.73
N GLU A 57 28.08 2.76 1.77
CA GLU A 57 28.98 1.87 1.06
C GLU A 57 30.04 2.66 0.28
N LEU A 58 29.62 3.66 -0.50
CA LEU A 58 30.52 4.53 -1.26
C LEU A 58 31.50 5.31 -0.38
N ARG A 59 31.11 5.69 0.85
CA ARG A 59 31.99 6.34 1.83
C ARG A 59 33.02 5.39 2.46
N ARG A 60 32.81 4.06 2.41
CA ARG A 60 33.78 3.08 2.93
C ARG A 60 34.83 2.64 1.91
N THR A 61 34.58 2.87 0.62
CA THR A 61 35.50 2.48 -0.47
C THR A 61 36.39 3.64 -0.94
N GLN A 62 36.26 4.82 -0.33
CA GLN A 62 37.17 5.97 -0.44
C GLN A 62 37.99 6.06 0.84
#